data_AF-A0A949U257-F1
#
_entry.id   AF-A0A949U257-F1
#
_cell.length_a   1.000
_cell.length_b   1.000
_cell.length_c   1.000
_cell.angle_alpha   90.00
_cell.angle_beta   90.00
_cell.angle_gamma   90.00
#
_symmetry.space_group_name_H-M   'P 1'
#
loop_
_entity.id
_entity.type
_entity.pdbx_description
1 polymer ?
#
loop_
_entity_poly.entity_id
_entity_poly.type
_entity_poly.pdbx_seq_one_letter_code
_entity_poly.pdbx_strand_id
1 'polypeptide(L)'
;MPPYLTTPGKTKLRLPRGACDAHFHVFGPVRRFPYAPERGYTPEREAPKETLFALHADLGVERGVVVQSAVHGSDHSAAADLIAARPSAYRGVALVSPRIGEQALEALHAQGFRGA
;
A
#
# COMPACT_ATOMS: atom_id res chain seq x y z
N MET A 1 -13.80 11.45 -2.55
CA MET A 1 -13.99 10.09 -3.09
C MET A 1 -13.70 9.08 -1.99
N PRO A 2 -14.59 8.10 -1.74
CA PRO A 2 -14.32 7.05 -0.77
C PRO A 2 -13.20 6.12 -1.29
N PRO A 3 -12.21 5.76 -0.46
CA PRO A 3 -11.07 4.96 -0.90
C PRO A 3 -11.42 3.48 -1.12
N TYR A 4 -12.53 2.99 -0.55
CA TYR A 4 -13.03 1.63 -0.74
C TYR A 4 -14.51 1.52 -0.35
N LEU A 5 -15.18 0.48 -0.86
CA LEU A 5 -16.53 0.08 -0.44
C LEU A 5 -16.46 -0.68 0.88
N THR A 6 -17.24 -0.28 1.88
CA THR A 6 -17.31 -0.99 3.18
C THR A 6 -18.01 -2.34 3.07
N THR A 7 -18.81 -2.53 2.03
CA THR A 7 -19.46 -3.80 1.69
C THR A 7 -19.27 -4.05 0.17
N PRO A 8 -18.12 -4.58 -0.25
CA PRO A 8 -17.91 -4.93 -1.65
C PRO A 8 -18.86 -6.06 -2.07
N GLY A 9 -19.25 -6.07 -3.34
CA GLY A 9 -20.06 -7.16 -3.89
C GLY A 9 -19.29 -8.48 -3.88
N LYS A 10 -20.00 -9.60 -3.66
CA LYS A 10 -19.37 -10.93 -3.72
C LYS A 10 -18.94 -11.26 -5.15
N THR A 11 -17.68 -11.63 -5.33
CA THR A 11 -17.20 -12.10 -6.62
C THR A 11 -17.54 -13.58 -6.81
N LYS A 12 -17.94 -13.97 -8.02
CA LYS A 12 -18.12 -15.40 -8.39
C LYS A 12 -16.81 -16.04 -8.88
N LEU A 13 -15.82 -15.20 -9.22
CA LEU A 13 -14.52 -15.62 -9.71
C LEU A 13 -13.66 -16.14 -8.56
N ARG A 14 -13.20 -17.39 -8.66
CA ARG A 14 -12.15 -17.89 -7.76
C ARG A 14 -10.80 -17.54 -8.35
N LEU A 15 -10.00 -16.77 -7.61
CA LEU A 15 -8.64 -16.46 -8.03
C LEU A 15 -7.76 -17.72 -7.99
N PRO A 16 -6.81 -17.87 -8.92
CA PRO A 16 -5.85 -18.96 -8.86
C PRO A 16 -4.91 -18.79 -7.65
N ARG A 17 -4.35 -19.89 -7.16
CA ARG A 17 -3.33 -19.86 -6.10
C ARG A 17 -2.18 -18.93 -6.48
N GLY A 18 -1.72 -18.13 -5.53
CA GLY A 18 -0.66 -17.14 -5.74
C GLY A 18 -1.10 -15.91 -6.53
N ALA A 19 -2.40 -15.66 -6.68
CA ALA A 19 -2.90 -14.43 -7.30
C ALA A 19 -2.33 -13.19 -6.60
N CYS A 20 -2.00 -12.18 -7.42
CA CYS A 20 -1.35 -10.95 -6.99
C CYS A 20 -2.22 -9.76 -7.34
N ASP A 21 -2.56 -8.94 -6.34
CA ASP A 21 -3.00 -7.58 -6.58
C ASP A 21 -1.76 -6.70 -6.77
N ALA A 22 -1.48 -6.35 -8.03
CA ALA A 22 -0.28 -5.61 -8.40
C ALA A 22 -0.42 -4.09 -8.25
N HIS A 23 -1.57 -3.57 -7.81
CA HIS A 23 -1.76 -2.14 -7.66
C HIS A 23 -2.85 -1.80 -6.64
N PHE A 24 -2.44 -1.38 -5.46
CA PHE A 24 -3.32 -0.80 -4.45
C PHE A 24 -2.59 0.25 -3.62
N HIS A 25 -3.36 1.02 -2.84
CA HIS A 25 -2.85 1.99 -1.88
C HIS A 25 -3.39 1.68 -0.48
N VAL A 26 -2.68 2.15 0.54
CA VAL A 26 -3.18 2.23 1.91
C VAL A 26 -3.16 3.68 2.37
N PHE A 27 -4.12 4.03 3.23
CA PHE A 27 -4.28 5.37 3.77
C PHE A 27 -4.39 5.32 5.29
N GLY A 28 -3.40 5.91 5.95
CA GLY A 28 -3.37 6.01 7.40
C GLY A 28 -3.15 4.65 8.12
N PRO A 29 -3.44 4.59 9.43
CA PRO A 29 -4.15 5.60 10.19
C PRO A 29 -3.28 6.86 10.44
N VAL A 30 -3.85 8.05 10.21
CA VAL A 30 -3.24 9.39 10.23
C VAL A 30 -2.52 9.67 11.54
N ARG A 31 -3.03 9.14 12.67
CA ARG A 31 -2.37 9.27 13.98
C ARG A 31 -0.96 8.65 14.03
N ARG A 32 -0.68 7.69 13.14
CA ARG A 32 0.59 6.96 13.07
C ARG A 32 1.34 7.28 11.78
N PHE A 33 0.61 7.45 10.69
CA PHE A 33 1.13 7.75 9.36
C PHE A 33 0.41 8.99 8.83
N PRO A 34 0.91 10.20 9.14
CA PRO A 34 0.28 11.44 8.69
C PRO A 34 0.18 11.50 7.17
N TYR A 35 -0.83 12.23 6.69
CA TYR A 35 -0.90 12.57 5.26
C TYR A 35 0.04 13.74 4.96
N ALA A 36 0.56 13.77 3.74
CA ALA A 36 1.41 14.84 3.25
C ALA A 36 0.64 16.18 3.25
N PRO A 37 1.25 17.28 3.72
CA PRO A 37 0.66 18.62 3.63
C PRO A 37 0.29 19.03 2.20
N GLU A 38 1.12 18.65 1.22
CA GLU A 38 1.03 18.98 -0.20
C GLU A 38 0.12 18.07 -1.02
N ARG A 39 -0.59 17.13 -0.38
CA ARG A 39 -1.47 16.17 -1.07
C ARG A 39 -2.51 16.87 -1.94
N GLY A 40 -2.74 16.35 -3.15
CA GLY A 40 -3.76 16.87 -4.06
C GLY A 40 -5.21 16.62 -3.62
N TYR A 41 -5.43 15.66 -2.71
CA TYR A 41 -6.74 15.42 -2.11
C TYR A 41 -6.60 14.71 -0.75
N THR A 42 -7.67 14.73 0.05
CA THR A 42 -7.78 13.96 1.29
C THR A 42 -8.83 12.85 1.10
N PRO A 43 -8.51 11.57 1.33
CA PRO A 43 -9.50 10.50 1.33
C PRO A 43 -10.60 10.81 2.35
N GLU A 44 -11.86 10.52 2.01
CA GLU A 44 -13.01 10.74 2.91
C GLU A 44 -12.91 9.95 4.23
N ARG A 45 -12.07 8.91 4.23
CA ARG A 45 -11.87 7.97 5.33
C ARG A 45 -10.55 7.25 5.20
N GLU A 46 -10.05 6.70 6.29
CA GLU A 46 -8.81 5.95 6.34
C GLU A 46 -9.00 4.53 5.76
N ALA A 47 -7.95 4.00 5.15
CA ALA A 47 -7.88 2.67 4.55
C ALA A 47 -6.59 1.96 5.02
N PRO A 48 -6.50 1.60 6.30
CA PRO A 48 -5.30 1.01 6.87
C PRO A 48 -5.10 -0.42 6.35
N LYS A 49 -3.89 -0.96 6.54
CA LYS A 49 -3.51 -2.29 6.05
C LYS A 49 -4.43 -3.41 6.53
N GLU A 50 -5.03 -3.29 7.72
CA GLU A 50 -5.94 -4.29 8.27
C GLU A 50 -7.21 -4.42 7.41
N THR A 51 -7.74 -3.29 6.92
CA THR A 51 -8.87 -3.30 5.98
C THR A 51 -8.48 -3.99 4.68
N LEU A 52 -7.32 -3.65 4.12
CA LEU A 52 -6.84 -4.28 2.89
C LEU A 52 -6.67 -5.79 3.06
N PHE A 53 -6.07 -6.22 4.17
CA PHE A 53 -5.85 -7.64 4.44
C PHE A 53 -7.15 -8.43 4.57
N ALA A 54 -8.19 -7.84 5.17
CA ALA A 54 -9.51 -8.45 5.22
C ALA A 54 -10.11 -8.58 3.82
N LEU A 55 -9.98 -7.55 2.97
CA LEU A 55 -10.43 -7.58 1.59
C LEU A 55 -9.68 -8.63 0.76
N HIS A 56 -8.35 -8.68 0.85
CA HIS A 56 -7.52 -9.66 0.15
C HIS A 56 -7.88 -11.09 0.56
N ALA A 57 -8.14 -11.32 1.85
CA ALA A 57 -8.56 -12.63 2.35
C ALA A 57 -9.92 -13.06 1.77
N ASP A 58 -10.89 -12.14 1.69
CA ASP A 58 -12.21 -12.41 1.10
C ASP A 58 -12.13 -12.68 -0.42
N LEU A 59 -11.28 -11.93 -1.13
CA LEU A 59 -11.07 -12.08 -2.58
C LEU A 59 -10.18 -13.27 -2.96
N GLY A 60 -9.41 -13.83 -2.02
CA GLY A 60 -8.42 -14.88 -2.30
C GLY A 60 -7.12 -14.35 -2.92
N VAL A 61 -6.76 -13.09 -2.65
CA VAL A 61 -5.48 -12.50 -3.06
C VAL A 61 -4.38 -12.92 -2.08
N GLU A 62 -3.33 -13.55 -2.58
CA GLU A 62 -2.24 -14.08 -1.75
C GLU A 62 -0.99 -13.19 -1.75
N ARG A 63 -0.80 -12.38 -2.80
CA ARG A 63 0.35 -11.48 -2.96
C ARG A 63 -0.10 -10.07 -3.29
N GLY A 64 0.73 -9.08 -2.97
CA GLY A 64 0.40 -7.70 -3.25
C GLY A 64 1.59 -6.80 -3.54
N VAL A 65 1.35 -5.79 -4.39
CA VAL A 65 2.28 -4.69 -4.60
C VAL A 65 1.62 -3.38 -4.16
N VAL A 66 2.01 -2.87 -2.99
CA VAL A 66 1.56 -1.55 -2.52
C VAL A 66 2.26 -0.48 -3.33
N VAL A 67 1.50 0.44 -3.91
CA VAL A 67 2.05 1.60 -4.61
C VAL A 67 1.96 2.80 -3.68
N GLN A 68 3.07 3.49 -3.48
CA GLN A 68 3.11 4.69 -2.65
C GLN A 68 2.10 5.71 -3.19
N SER A 69 1.22 6.20 -2.31
CA SER A 69 0.27 7.23 -2.67
C SER A 69 0.86 8.62 -2.47
N ALA A 70 0.60 9.52 -3.41
CA ALA A 70 0.85 10.95 -3.25
C ALA A 70 0.12 11.56 -2.03
N VAL A 71 -0.92 10.90 -1.50
CA VAL A 71 -1.56 11.31 -0.24
C VAL A 71 -0.60 11.25 0.96
N HIS A 72 0.36 10.31 0.95
CA HIS A 72 1.42 10.20 1.95
C HIS A 72 2.74 10.81 1.48
N GLY A 73 2.80 11.35 0.25
CA GLY A 73 4.00 11.99 -0.29
C GLY A 73 5.20 11.05 -0.30
N SER A 74 6.35 11.56 0.13
CA SER A 74 7.61 10.81 0.24
C SER A 74 7.76 10.04 1.56
N ASP A 75 6.76 10.08 2.45
CA ASP A 75 6.75 9.25 3.66
C ASP A 75 6.15 7.87 3.34
N HIS A 76 7.02 6.87 3.17
CA HIS A 76 6.62 5.49 2.88
C HIS A 76 6.22 4.68 4.11
N SER A 77 6.14 5.28 5.31
CA SER A 77 5.93 4.54 6.58
C SER A 77 4.69 3.66 6.59
N ALA A 78 3.56 4.12 6.03
CA ALA A 78 2.34 3.31 5.92
C ALA A 78 2.53 2.08 5.00
N ALA A 79 3.17 2.27 3.85
CA ALA A 79 3.46 1.19 2.91
C ALA A 79 4.50 0.21 3.46
N ALA A 80 5.55 0.72 4.12
CA ALA A 80 6.58 -0.08 4.77
C ALA A 80 5.98 -0.93 5.92
N ASP A 81 5.08 -0.35 6.72
CA ASP A 81 4.39 -1.07 7.80
C ASP A 81 3.45 -2.18 7.30
N LEU A 82 2.87 -2.02 6.11
CA LEU A 82 2.13 -3.07 5.43
C LEU A 82 3.06 -4.20 4.98
N ILE A 83 4.17 -3.87 4.32
CA ILE A 83 5.14 -4.86 3.83
C ILE A 83 5.73 -5.65 5.00
N ALA A 84 6.16 -4.95 6.06
CA ALA A 84 6.75 -5.55 7.25
C ALA A 84 5.79 -6.50 7.99
N ALA A 85 4.47 -6.28 7.89
CA ALA A 85 3.49 -7.19 8.49
C ALA A 85 3.43 -8.55 7.78
N ARG A 86 3.76 -8.61 6.47
CA ARG A 86 3.68 -9.82 5.64
C ARG A 86 4.80 -9.83 4.56
N PRO A 87 6.08 -9.89 4.96
CA PRO A 87 7.22 -9.64 4.06
C PRO A 87 7.47 -10.73 3.02
N SER A 88 6.82 -11.90 3.13
CA SER A 88 6.86 -12.92 2.08
C SER A 88 5.80 -12.70 0.98
N ALA A 89 4.72 -11.96 1.29
CA ALA A 89 3.56 -11.81 0.41
C ALA A 89 3.49 -10.44 -0.28
N TYR A 90 4.05 -9.39 0.34
CA TYR A 90 3.92 -8.02 -0.16
C TYR A 90 5.26 -7.39 -0.55
N ARG A 91 5.23 -6.59 -1.60
CA ARG A 91 6.32 -5.70 -2.06
C ARG A 91 5.77 -4.30 -2.26
N GLY A 92 6.66 -3.31 -2.42
CA GLY A 92 6.28 -1.91 -2.61
C GLY A 92 6.86 -1.28 -3.87
N VAL A 93 6.16 -0.28 -4.39
CA VAL A 93 6.69 0.73 -5.31
C VAL A 93 6.75 2.05 -4.55
N ALA A 94 7.95 2.63 -4.43
CA ALA A 94 8.19 3.88 -3.74
C ALA A 94 7.86 5.07 -4.65
N LEU A 95 7.62 6.23 -4.04
CA LEU A 95 7.62 7.53 -4.71
C LEU A 95 8.83 8.31 -4.21
N VAL A 96 9.80 8.59 -5.08
CA VAL A 96 11.07 9.23 -4.71
C VAL A 96 11.37 10.46 -5.54
N SER A 97 12.23 11.33 -5.01
CA SER A 97 12.81 12.42 -5.80
C SER A 97 13.77 11.85 -6.86
N PRO A 98 13.85 12.44 -8.06
CA PRO A 98 14.87 12.09 -9.05
C PRO A 98 16.31 12.28 -8.57
N ARG A 99 16.50 12.98 -7.45
CA ARG A 99 17.81 13.24 -6.82
C ARG A 99 18.10 12.30 -5.64
N ILE A 100 17.28 11.27 -5.41
CA ILE A 100 17.51 10.32 -4.32
C ILE A 100 18.87 9.65 -4.46
N GLY A 101 19.60 9.53 -3.35
CA GLY A 101 20.91 8.87 -3.31
C GLY A 101 20.79 7.35 -3.21
N GLU A 102 21.86 6.66 -3.58
CA GLU A 102 21.95 5.18 -3.57
C GLU A 102 21.66 4.58 -2.18
N GLN A 103 22.24 5.14 -1.12
CA GLN A 103 21.99 4.66 0.26
C GLN A 103 20.50 4.71 0.66
N ALA A 104 19.76 5.72 0.19
CA ALA A 104 18.33 5.83 0.47
C ALA A 104 17.52 4.81 -0.36
N LEU A 105 17.94 4.53 -1.60
CA LEU A 105 17.35 3.46 -2.41
C LEU A 105 17.62 2.07 -1.81
N GLU A 106 18.82 1.83 -1.29
CA GLU A 106 19.16 0.58 -0.58
C GLU A 106 18.31 0.40 0.69
N ALA A 107 18.08 1.47 1.44
CA ALA A 107 17.20 1.43 2.61
C ALA A 107 15.76 1.06 2.23
N LEU A 108 15.22 1.65 1.16
CA LEU A 108 13.91 1.27 0.61
C LEU A 108 13.89 -0.19 0.12
N HIS A 109 14.95 -0.63 -0.55
CA HIS A 109 15.07 -2.02 -0.98
C HIS A 109 15.04 -2.99 0.21
N ALA A 110 15.76 -2.69 1.29
CA ALA A 110 15.78 -3.48 2.52
C ALA A 110 14.38 -3.56 3.19
N GLN A 111 13.57 -2.51 3.06
CA GLN A 111 12.19 -2.47 3.54
C GLN A 111 11.20 -3.24 2.64
N GLY A 112 11.64 -3.76 1.49
CA GLY A 112 10.81 -4.56 0.59
C GLY A 112 10.25 -3.81 -0.62
N PHE A 113 10.66 -2.56 -0.85
CA PHE A 113 10.37 -1.84 -2.09
C PHE A 113 11.21 -2.40 -3.25
N ARG A 114 10.62 -2.46 -4.45
CA ARG A 114 11.25 -3.05 -5.65
C ARG A 114 11.11 -2.18 -6.91
N GLY A 115 10.60 -0.96 -6.77
CA GLY A 115 10.55 0.08 -7.78
C GLY A 115 10.44 1.43 -7.10
N ALA A 116 10.79 2.51 -7.79
CA ALA A 116 10.82 3.88 -7.28
C ALA A 116 10.65 4.89 -8.42
#